data_AF-A0A524IHW3-F1
#
_entry.id   AF-A0A524IHW3-F1
#
_cell.length_a   1.000
_cell.length_b   1.000
_cell.length_c   1.000
_cell.angle_alpha   90.00
_cell.angle_beta   90.00
_cell.angle_gamma   90.00
#
_symmetry.space_group_name_H-M   'P 1'
#
loop_
_entity.id
_entity.type
_entity.pdbx_description
1 polymer ?
#
loop_
_entity_poly.entity_id
_entity_poly.type
_entity_poly.pdbx_seq_one_letter_code
_entity_poly.pdbx_strand_id
1 'polypeptide(L)'
;SRAQRYQVLLHVDAETLSVEGEQGRSELEDGTRVSAETSRRLACDASVVAIKHGTDGSVLRVGRRTRTISPALRRALEARDQGCRFPGCGLRFTDAHHVKHWADGGETALSNLLLLCAHHHRLVHEEGWKVEWWGGDQPAFVDSRGQIHVNGRGSAPQLPPDPVDFLIADTRRRGADPDFYTAGARWKREADIPDRVYSPAMEAVA
;
A
#
# COMPACT_ATOMS: atom_id res chain seq x y z
N SER A 1 9.23 -27.44 2.37
CA SER A 1 8.08 -26.61 1.95
C SER A 1 8.38 -25.98 0.60
N ARG A 2 7.43 -25.94 -0.35
CA ARG A 2 7.61 -25.32 -1.68
C ARG A 2 8.02 -23.83 -1.60
N ALA A 3 7.66 -23.16 -0.50
CA ALA A 3 8.03 -21.77 -0.21
C ALA A 3 9.53 -21.53 0.05
N GLN A 4 10.34 -22.60 0.21
CA GLN A 4 11.80 -22.47 0.36
C GLN A 4 12.57 -22.60 -0.95
N ARG A 5 11.90 -22.95 -2.07
CA ARG A 5 12.59 -23.24 -3.35
C ARG A 5 12.99 -21.98 -4.12
N TYR A 6 12.39 -20.83 -3.80
CA TYR A 6 12.74 -19.54 -4.39
C TYR A 6 12.87 -18.55 -3.24
N GLN A 7 14.12 -18.24 -2.89
CA GLN A 7 14.45 -17.23 -1.88
C GLN A 7 15.29 -16.16 -2.57
N VAL A 8 15.00 -14.90 -2.26
CA VAL A 8 15.84 -13.77 -2.63
C VAL A 8 16.53 -13.32 -1.35
N LEU A 9 17.86 -13.30 -1.36
CA LEU A 9 18.65 -12.80 -0.25
C LEU A 9 19.00 -11.34 -0.51
N LEU A 10 18.70 -10.50 0.46
CA LEU A 10 19.02 -9.08 0.47
C LEU A 10 20.03 -8.83 1.59
N HIS A 11 21.19 -8.29 1.23
CA HIS A 11 22.18 -7.79 2.17
C HIS A 11 21.93 -6.31 2.38
N VAL A 12 21.65 -5.93 3.63
CA VAL A 12 21.37 -4.55 4.00
C VAL A 12 22.08 -4.22 5.30
N ASP A 13 22.72 -3.05 5.35
CA ASP A 13 23.25 -2.54 6.61
C ASP A 13 22.08 -2.17 7.53
N ALA A 14 22.25 -2.41 8.84
CA ALA A 14 21.18 -2.18 9.81
C ALA A 14 20.75 -0.70 9.84
N GLU A 15 21.71 0.22 9.69
CA GLU A 15 21.47 1.66 9.68
C GLU A 15 20.63 2.07 8.46
N THR A 16 20.87 1.47 7.28
CA THR A 16 20.05 1.69 6.08
C THR A 16 18.57 1.35 6.29
N LEU A 17 18.24 0.45 7.22
CA LEU A 17 16.86 0.10 7.55
C LEU A 17 16.16 1.10 8.48
N SER A 18 16.90 2.02 9.09
CA SER A 18 16.30 3.12 9.85
C SER A 18 15.79 4.20 8.90
N VAL A 19 14.70 4.89 9.28
CA VAL A 19 14.18 6.03 8.51
C VAL A 19 15.17 7.20 8.52
N GLU A 20 15.86 7.41 9.63
CA GLU A 20 16.85 8.48 9.81
C GLU A 20 18.29 8.02 9.56
N GLY A 21 18.48 6.74 9.25
CA GLY A 21 19.81 6.14 9.11
C GLY A 21 20.54 6.55 7.82
N GLU A 22 21.86 6.39 7.84
CA GLU A 22 22.71 6.70 6.70
C GLU A 22 22.50 5.72 5.54
N GLN A 23 22.75 6.19 4.32
CA GLN A 23 22.73 5.32 3.15
C GLN A 23 23.96 4.40 3.18
N GLY A 24 23.72 3.11 3.43
CA GLY A 24 24.75 2.08 3.39
C GLY A 24 24.49 1.01 2.34
N ARG A 25 24.99 -0.20 2.59
CA ARG A 25 24.78 -1.37 1.74
C ARG A 25 23.29 -1.71 1.64
N SER A 26 22.84 -1.96 0.42
CA SER A 26 21.53 -2.54 0.13
C SER A 26 21.55 -3.17 -1.26
N GLU A 27 21.73 -4.49 -1.31
CA GLU A 27 21.96 -5.22 -2.56
C GLU A 27 21.60 -6.70 -2.49
N LEU A 28 21.35 -7.29 -3.65
CA LEU A 28 21.16 -8.73 -3.82
C LEU A 28 22.50 -9.47 -3.84
N GLU A 29 22.47 -10.81 -3.86
CA GLU A 29 23.68 -11.65 -3.90
C GLU A 29 24.59 -11.38 -5.11
N ASP A 30 24.02 -10.94 -6.22
CA ASP A 30 24.75 -10.59 -7.45
C ASP A 30 25.27 -9.13 -7.47
N GLY A 31 25.07 -8.38 -6.37
CA GLY A 31 25.47 -6.98 -6.25
C GLY A 31 24.47 -5.97 -6.81
N THR A 32 23.33 -6.41 -7.35
CA THR A 32 22.27 -5.51 -7.81
C THR A 32 21.76 -4.66 -6.65
N ARG A 33 21.84 -3.32 -6.78
CA ARG A 33 21.38 -2.40 -5.73
C ARG A 33 19.87 -2.40 -5.59
N VAL A 34 19.42 -2.29 -4.35
CA VAL A 34 18.01 -2.13 -3.96
C VAL A 34 17.87 -0.84 -3.18
N SER A 35 16.78 -0.08 -3.38
CA SER A 35 16.58 1.15 -2.61
C SER A 35 16.38 0.86 -1.13
N ALA A 36 16.84 1.75 -0.25
CA ALA A 36 16.66 1.62 1.19
C ALA A 36 15.18 1.48 1.57
N GLU A 37 14.29 2.22 0.91
CA GLU A 37 12.84 2.16 1.12
C GLU A 37 12.25 0.80 0.75
N THR A 38 12.67 0.23 -0.40
CA THR A 38 12.25 -1.13 -0.81
C THR A 38 12.73 -2.15 0.22
N SER A 39 13.98 -2.03 0.67
CA SER A 39 14.58 -2.91 1.67
C SER A 39 13.86 -2.84 3.02
N ARG A 40 13.50 -1.64 3.49
CA ARG A 40 12.67 -1.44 4.68
C ARG A 40 11.30 -2.09 4.56
N ARG A 41 10.61 -1.87 3.44
CA ARG A 41 9.30 -2.49 3.17
C ARG A 41 9.38 -4.01 3.20
N LEU A 42 10.36 -4.60 2.51
CA LEU A 42 10.55 -6.04 2.48
C LEU A 42 10.87 -6.59 3.88
N ALA A 43 11.63 -5.85 4.70
CA ALA A 43 12.03 -6.26 6.03
C ALA A 43 10.87 -6.35 7.06
N CYS A 44 9.73 -5.71 6.79
CA CYS A 44 8.56 -5.74 7.69
C CYS A 44 8.03 -7.16 7.94
N ASP A 45 7.99 -8.02 6.91
CA ASP A 45 7.47 -9.41 6.99
C ASP A 45 8.49 -10.44 6.46
N ALA A 46 9.78 -10.15 6.60
CA ALA A 46 10.88 -11.01 6.15
C ALA A 46 11.32 -12.06 7.19
N SER A 47 12.11 -13.02 6.72
CA SER A 47 13.06 -13.72 7.59
C SER A 47 14.37 -12.93 7.63
N VAL A 48 14.87 -12.61 8.81
CA VAL A 48 16.09 -11.83 9.03
C VAL A 48 17.15 -12.70 9.71
N VAL A 49 18.40 -12.51 9.29
CA VAL A 49 19.60 -13.04 9.95
C VAL A 49 20.50 -11.85 10.26
N ALA A 50 20.65 -11.52 11.54
CA ALA A 50 21.54 -10.45 11.95
C ALA A 50 22.99 -10.94 11.93
N ILE A 51 23.87 -10.24 11.22
CA ILE A 51 25.31 -10.53 11.17
C ILE A 51 26.04 -9.32 11.76
N LYS A 52 26.85 -9.56 12.78
CA LYS A 52 27.71 -8.55 13.40
C LYS A 52 29.14 -8.72 12.89
N HIS A 53 29.70 -7.64 12.36
CA HIS A 53 31.09 -7.58 11.93
C HIS A 53 31.97 -6.88 12.98
N GLY A 54 33.25 -7.22 12.99
CA GLY A 54 34.31 -6.54 13.73
C GLY A 54 34.82 -5.33 12.96
N THR A 55 35.65 -4.51 13.60
CA THR A 55 36.24 -3.31 12.98
C THR A 55 37.18 -3.63 11.83
N ASP A 56 37.68 -4.87 11.76
CA ASP A 56 38.52 -5.43 10.70
C ASP A 56 37.72 -6.11 9.58
N GLY A 57 36.37 -6.05 9.64
CA GLY A 57 35.48 -6.72 8.70
C GLY A 57 35.25 -8.21 8.98
N SER A 58 35.85 -8.78 10.03
CA SER A 58 35.62 -10.18 10.42
C SER A 58 34.20 -10.41 10.93
N VAL A 59 33.61 -11.59 10.67
CA VAL A 59 32.28 -11.93 11.20
C VAL A 59 32.42 -12.33 12.67
N LEU A 60 31.93 -11.48 13.57
CA LEU A 60 31.97 -11.73 15.02
C LEU A 60 30.80 -12.60 15.49
N ARG A 61 29.62 -12.43 14.89
CA ARG A 61 28.41 -13.15 15.29
C ARG A 61 27.43 -13.28 14.15
N VAL A 62 26.86 -14.47 14.02
CA VAL A 62 25.71 -14.74 13.14
C VAL A 62 24.53 -15.14 14.01
N GLY A 63 23.45 -14.38 13.92
CA GLY A 63 22.19 -14.65 14.59
C GLY A 63 21.45 -15.84 13.97
N ARG A 64 20.43 -16.33 14.67
CA ARG A 64 19.52 -17.31 14.08
C ARG A 64 18.61 -16.61 13.07
N ARG A 65 18.23 -17.33 12.02
CA ARG A 65 17.13 -16.91 11.13
C ARG A 65 15.86 -16.81 11.95
N THR A 66 15.30 -15.61 12.03
CA THR A 66 14.02 -15.34 12.71
C THR A 66 13.09 -14.60 11.76
N ARG A 67 11.77 -14.77 11.91
CA ARG A 67 10.83 -13.93 11.18
C ARG A 67 10.60 -12.65 11.97
N THR A 68 10.54 -11.52 11.26
CA THR A 68 10.12 -10.26 11.88
C THR A 68 8.73 -10.40 12.46
N ILE A 69 7.83 -11.14 11.79
CA ILE A 69 6.47 -11.45 12.24
C ILE A 69 6.31 -12.96 12.50
N SER A 70 5.92 -13.32 13.72
CA SER A 70 5.69 -14.72 14.06
C SER A 70 4.42 -15.26 13.38
N PRO A 71 4.33 -16.58 13.08
CA PRO A 71 3.12 -17.16 12.52
C PRO A 71 1.87 -16.97 13.40
N ALA A 72 2.02 -16.93 14.73
CA ALA A 72 0.91 -16.68 15.64
C ALA A 72 0.39 -15.23 15.53
N LEU A 73 1.31 -14.27 15.46
CA LEU A 73 0.98 -12.86 15.29
C LEU A 73 0.34 -12.59 13.93
N ARG A 74 0.86 -13.22 12.87
CA ARG A 74 0.28 -13.18 11.53
C ARG A 74 -1.19 -13.65 11.52
N ARG A 75 -1.51 -14.77 12.18
CA ARG A 75 -2.90 -15.26 12.29
C ARG A 75 -3.79 -14.28 13.06
N ALA A 76 -3.28 -13.68 14.13
CA ALA A 76 -4.02 -12.68 14.90
C ALA A 76 -4.30 -11.41 14.08
N LEU A 77 -3.33 -10.98 13.25
CA LEU A 77 -3.53 -9.91 12.28
C LEU A 77 -4.59 -10.26 11.23
N GLU A 78 -4.53 -11.46 10.65
CA GLU A 78 -5.54 -11.91 9.67
C GLU A 78 -6.95 -11.93 10.27
N ALA A 79 -7.09 -12.37 11.52
CA ALA A 79 -8.35 -12.37 12.24
C ALA A 79 -8.88 -10.96 12.52
N ARG A 80 -8.02 -10.03 12.98
CA ARG A 80 -8.40 -8.64 13.30
C ARG A 80 -8.64 -7.80 12.05
N ASP A 81 -7.73 -7.90 11.08
CA ASP A 81 -7.67 -6.98 9.94
C ASP A 81 -8.47 -7.46 8.76
N GLN A 82 -8.72 -8.77 8.62
CA GLN A 82 -9.54 -9.38 7.57
C GLN A 82 -9.13 -8.97 6.13
N GLY A 83 -7.92 -8.47 5.91
CA GLY A 83 -7.41 -7.91 4.66
C GLY A 83 -6.71 -6.57 4.85
N CYS A 84 -6.39 -5.89 3.75
CA CYS A 84 -5.72 -4.59 3.75
C CYS A 84 -6.55 -3.56 4.52
N ARG A 85 -5.93 -2.92 5.53
CA ARG A 85 -6.57 -1.90 6.39
C ARG A 85 -6.59 -0.50 5.79
N PHE A 86 -5.93 -0.29 4.63
CA PHE A 86 -6.00 0.99 3.93
C PHE A 86 -7.45 1.33 3.54
N PRO A 87 -7.87 2.60 3.68
CA PRO A 87 -9.22 3.07 3.36
C PRO A 87 -9.74 2.57 2.01
N GLY A 88 -10.90 1.90 2.01
CA GLY A 88 -11.52 1.42 0.76
C GLY A 88 -10.92 0.16 0.11
N CYS A 89 -9.82 -0.43 0.61
CA CYS A 89 -9.14 -1.52 -0.09
C CYS A 89 -9.69 -2.93 0.21
N GLY A 90 -9.40 -3.49 1.39
CA GLY A 90 -9.89 -4.82 1.78
C GLY A 90 -9.30 -6.05 1.06
N LEU A 91 -8.30 -5.89 0.19
CA LEU A 91 -7.62 -7.02 -0.49
C LEU A 91 -7.03 -8.02 0.52
N ARG A 92 -7.07 -9.32 0.19
CA ARG A 92 -6.63 -10.41 1.10
C ARG A 92 -5.14 -10.74 1.01
N PHE A 93 -4.52 -10.49 -0.14
CA PHE A 93 -3.07 -10.67 -0.33
C PHE A 93 -2.34 -9.50 0.32
N THR A 94 -1.79 -9.76 1.51
CA THR A 94 -1.25 -8.73 2.39
C THR A 94 0.05 -9.17 3.04
N ASP A 95 0.86 -8.17 3.36
CA ASP A 95 2.02 -8.26 4.23
C ASP A 95 1.72 -7.51 5.53
N ALA A 96 2.35 -7.93 6.61
CA ALA A 96 2.29 -7.19 7.85
C ALA A 96 3.24 -5.99 7.80
N HIS A 97 2.76 -4.85 8.28
CA HIS A 97 3.47 -3.58 8.32
C HIS A 97 3.57 -3.06 9.75
N HIS A 98 4.75 -2.62 10.15
CA HIS A 98 4.99 -1.96 11.43
C HIS A 98 4.73 -0.46 11.32
N VAL A 99 3.82 0.07 12.14
CA VAL A 99 3.54 1.51 12.24
C VAL A 99 4.78 2.29 12.65
N LYS A 100 5.42 1.86 13.75
CA LYS A 100 6.80 2.21 14.04
C LYS A 100 7.67 1.03 13.60
N HIS A 101 8.52 1.24 12.59
CA HIS A 101 9.33 0.18 12.03
C HIS A 101 10.25 -0.48 13.09
N TRP A 102 10.47 -1.80 12.98
CA TRP A 102 11.22 -2.55 14.00
C TRP A 102 12.69 -2.14 14.07
N ALA A 103 13.29 -1.74 12.94
CA ALA A 103 14.67 -1.25 12.90
C ALA A 103 14.83 0.07 13.67
N ASP A 104 13.74 0.84 13.81
CA ASP A 104 13.68 2.07 14.62
C ASP A 104 13.24 1.79 16.08
N GLY A 105 13.29 0.53 16.50
CA GLY A 105 12.89 0.11 17.86
C GLY A 105 11.37 -0.01 18.06
N GLY A 106 10.61 -0.18 16.98
CA GLY A 106 9.20 -0.53 17.06
C GLY A 106 8.98 -1.97 17.54
N GLU A 107 7.99 -2.18 18.40
CA GLU A 107 7.68 -3.51 18.93
C GLU A 107 6.98 -4.38 17.87
N THR A 108 7.33 -5.66 17.80
CA THR A 108 6.57 -6.66 17.05
C THR A 108 5.36 -7.12 17.87
N ALA A 109 4.32 -6.28 17.92
CA ALA A 109 3.08 -6.53 18.66
C ALA A 109 1.86 -6.11 17.84
N LEU A 110 0.68 -6.66 18.15
CA LEU A 110 -0.57 -6.34 17.44
C LEU A 110 -0.86 -4.84 17.43
N SER A 111 -0.58 -4.13 18.54
CA SER A 111 -0.77 -2.70 18.68
C SER A 111 0.13 -1.85 17.78
N ASN A 112 1.19 -2.42 17.18
CA ASN A 112 2.11 -1.73 16.29
C ASN A 112 2.07 -2.27 14.86
N LEU A 113 1.21 -3.26 14.57
CA LEU A 113 1.17 -3.94 13.29
C LEU A 113 -0.19 -3.80 12.63
N LEU A 114 -0.23 -3.75 11.31
CA LEU A 114 -1.45 -3.90 10.50
C LEU A 114 -1.15 -4.61 9.17
N LEU A 115 -2.19 -5.15 8.53
CA LEU A 115 -2.08 -5.73 7.20
C LEU A 115 -2.26 -4.68 6.10
N LEU A 116 -1.33 -4.67 5.13
CA LEU A 116 -1.39 -3.87 3.91
C LEU A 116 -1.16 -4.74 2.68
N CYS A 117 -1.84 -4.46 1.57
CA CYS A 117 -1.52 -5.09 0.29
C CYS A 117 -0.26 -4.48 -0.31
N ALA A 118 0.37 -5.15 -1.28
CA ALA A 118 1.62 -4.69 -1.90
C ALA A 118 1.58 -3.21 -2.36
N HIS A 119 0.46 -2.77 -2.95
CA HIS A 119 0.28 -1.38 -3.38
C HIS A 119 0.28 -0.39 -2.21
N HIS A 120 -0.57 -0.60 -1.21
CA HIS A 120 -0.65 0.33 -0.06
C HIS A 120 0.56 0.22 0.87
N HIS A 121 1.22 -0.93 0.90
CA HIS A 121 2.48 -1.10 1.62
C HIS A 121 3.61 -0.31 0.95
N ARG A 122 3.61 -0.22 -0.39
CA ARG A 122 4.50 0.69 -1.13
C ARG A 122 4.17 2.15 -0.82
N LEU A 123 2.90 2.56 -0.79
CA LEU A 123 2.53 3.95 -0.51
C LEU A 123 3.15 4.45 0.81
N VAL A 124 3.08 3.64 1.87
CA VAL A 124 3.59 4.01 3.20
C VAL A 124 5.12 3.99 3.32
N HIS A 125 5.82 3.25 2.44
CA HIS A 125 7.27 3.17 2.49
C HIS A 125 7.99 4.04 1.47
N GLU A 126 7.40 4.26 0.30
CA GLU A 126 8.06 4.83 -0.89
C GLU A 126 7.36 6.11 -1.41
N GLU A 127 6.12 6.40 -1.02
CA GLU A 127 5.33 7.51 -1.60
C GLU A 127 4.91 8.56 -0.56
N GLY A 128 5.57 8.57 0.61
CA GLY A 128 5.40 9.59 1.65
C GLY A 128 4.12 9.49 2.49
N TRP A 129 3.36 8.40 2.37
CA TRP A 129 2.23 8.16 3.26
C TRP A 129 2.70 7.71 4.64
N LYS A 130 1.94 8.08 5.67
CA LYS A 130 2.19 7.66 7.05
C LYS A 130 0.96 6.95 7.61
N VAL A 131 1.18 6.11 8.61
CA VAL A 131 0.12 5.45 9.36
C VAL A 131 0.27 5.75 10.83
N GLU A 132 -0.85 5.98 11.51
CA GLU A 132 -0.91 6.22 12.94
C GLU A 132 -2.11 5.49 13.54
N TRP A 133 -2.08 5.18 14.84
CA TRP A 133 -3.22 4.63 15.55
C TRP A 133 -4.02 5.71 16.25
N TRP A 134 -5.30 5.78 15.96
CA TRP A 134 -6.27 6.67 16.59
C TRP A 134 -7.24 5.84 17.43
N GLY A 135 -7.51 6.25 18.66
CA GLY A 135 -8.44 5.53 19.55
C GLY A 135 -8.03 4.10 19.92
N GLY A 136 -6.82 3.66 19.56
CA GLY A 136 -6.24 2.35 19.92
C GLY A 136 -6.42 1.24 18.87
N ASP A 137 -7.41 1.31 17.99
CA ASP A 137 -7.71 0.25 17.02
C ASP A 137 -8.05 0.74 15.59
N GLN A 138 -8.18 2.06 15.41
CA GLN A 138 -8.46 2.69 14.12
C GLN A 138 -7.14 3.20 13.51
N PRO A 139 -6.68 2.63 12.37
CA PRO A 139 -5.55 3.20 11.65
C PRO A 139 -5.99 4.46 10.91
N ALA A 140 -5.23 5.54 11.06
CA ALA A 140 -5.34 6.76 10.30
C ALA A 140 -4.19 6.82 9.30
N PHE A 141 -4.50 7.06 8.03
CA PHE A 141 -3.49 7.22 6.98
C PHE A 141 -3.34 8.70 6.65
N VAL A 142 -2.13 9.21 6.74
CA VAL A 142 -1.80 10.59 6.38
C VAL A 142 -1.11 10.56 5.03
N ASP A 143 -1.68 11.21 4.03
CA ASP A 143 -1.04 11.29 2.71
C ASP A 143 0.14 12.27 2.69
N SER A 144 0.86 12.31 1.57
CA SER A 144 2.02 13.18 1.40
C SER A 144 1.71 14.69 1.48
N ARG A 145 0.43 15.08 1.43
CA ARG A 145 -0.04 16.46 1.60
C ARG A 145 -0.52 16.75 3.02
N GLY A 146 -0.51 15.77 3.91
CA GLY A 146 -0.99 15.89 5.28
C GLY A 146 -2.50 15.67 5.44
N GLN A 147 -3.22 15.26 4.40
CA GLN A 147 -4.65 14.93 4.54
C GLN A 147 -4.82 13.58 5.20
N ILE A 148 -5.80 13.50 6.09
CA ILE A 148 -6.07 12.34 6.93
C ILE A 148 -7.21 11.52 6.35
N HIS A 149 -6.96 10.22 6.20
CA HIS A 149 -7.87 9.23 5.66
C HIS A 149 -8.14 8.17 6.73
N VAL A 150 -9.31 8.24 7.38
CA VAL A 150 -9.69 7.42 8.54
C VAL A 150 -10.86 6.47 8.28
N ASN A 151 -11.38 6.44 7.06
CA ASN A 151 -12.48 5.53 6.73
C ASN A 151 -11.92 4.13 6.54
N GLY A 152 -12.49 3.12 7.20
CA GLY A 152 -12.06 1.73 7.07
C GLY A 152 -12.29 1.17 5.66
N ARG A 153 -12.52 -0.15 5.54
CA ARG A 153 -13.08 -0.69 4.30
C ARG A 153 -14.35 0.09 3.97
N GLY A 154 -14.35 0.82 2.86
CA GLY A 154 -15.58 1.40 2.34
C GLY A 154 -16.60 0.27 2.26
N SER A 155 -17.74 0.44 2.91
CA SER A 155 -18.84 -0.50 2.69
C SER A 155 -19.20 -0.38 1.22
N ALA A 156 -19.31 -1.52 0.53
CA ALA A 156 -19.93 -1.49 -0.78
C ALA A 156 -21.28 -0.77 -0.64
N PRO A 157 -21.59 0.20 -1.51
CA PRO A 157 -22.87 0.87 -1.43
C PRO A 157 -23.96 -0.18 -1.48
N GLN A 158 -24.98 -0.07 -0.62
CA GLN A 158 -26.15 -0.92 -0.74
C GLN A 158 -26.85 -0.55 -2.03
N LEU A 159 -26.73 -1.43 -3.02
CA LEU A 159 -27.43 -1.28 -4.28
C LEU A 159 -28.88 -1.70 -4.09
N PRO A 160 -29.85 -0.99 -4.70
CA PRO A 160 -31.23 -1.44 -4.73
C PRO A 160 -31.36 -2.76 -5.50
N PRO A 161 -32.49 -3.49 -5.35
CA PRO A 161 -32.73 -4.77 -6.02
C PRO A 161 -32.55 -4.70 -7.55
N ASP A 162 -32.82 -3.54 -8.13
CA ASP A 162 -32.53 -3.23 -9.53
C ASP A 162 -31.46 -2.12 -9.63
N PRO A 163 -30.18 -2.48 -9.57
CA PRO A 163 -29.09 -1.50 -9.58
C PRO A 163 -28.98 -0.77 -10.92
N VAL A 164 -29.33 -1.44 -12.03
CA VAL A 164 -29.17 -0.88 -13.37
C VAL A 164 -30.22 0.20 -13.60
N ASP A 165 -31.49 -0.09 -13.34
CA ASP A 165 -32.56 0.90 -13.49
C ASP A 165 -32.37 2.08 -12.54
N PHE A 166 -31.91 1.82 -11.31
CA PHE A 166 -31.56 2.88 -10.36
C PHE A 166 -30.45 3.79 -10.90
N LEU A 167 -29.35 3.22 -11.41
CA LEU A 167 -28.23 4.00 -11.94
C LEU A 167 -28.64 4.79 -13.20
N ILE A 168 -29.44 4.20 -14.09
CA ILE A 168 -29.98 4.90 -15.28
C ILE A 168 -30.88 6.05 -14.84
N ALA A 169 -31.81 5.82 -13.91
CA ALA A 169 -32.69 6.86 -13.41
C ALA A 169 -31.93 7.97 -12.69
N ASP A 170 -30.92 7.64 -11.88
CA ASP A 170 -30.09 8.62 -11.19
C ASP A 170 -29.28 9.47 -12.17
N THR A 171 -28.69 8.84 -13.19
CA THR A 171 -27.94 9.52 -14.26
C THR A 171 -28.86 10.48 -15.02
N ARG A 172 -30.09 10.03 -15.36
CA ARG A 172 -31.14 10.88 -15.98
C ARG A 172 -31.56 12.05 -15.11
N ARG A 173 -31.76 11.84 -13.80
CA ARG A 173 -32.05 12.94 -12.86
C ARG A 173 -30.94 13.98 -12.81
N ARG A 174 -29.68 13.57 -13.00
CA ARG A 174 -28.53 14.47 -13.10
C ARG A 174 -28.39 15.11 -14.50
N GLY A 175 -29.34 14.89 -15.40
CA GLY A 175 -29.39 15.50 -16.72
C GLY A 175 -28.61 14.75 -17.82
N ALA A 176 -28.11 13.55 -17.52
CA ALA A 176 -27.46 12.69 -18.51
C ALA A 176 -28.43 11.58 -18.94
N ASP A 177 -28.73 11.48 -20.24
CA ASP A 177 -29.59 10.43 -20.78
C ASP A 177 -28.76 9.41 -21.57
N PRO A 178 -28.21 8.38 -20.89
CA PRO A 178 -27.41 7.37 -21.55
C PRO A 178 -28.29 6.47 -22.42
N ASP A 179 -28.21 6.65 -23.72
CA ASP A 179 -28.65 5.69 -24.73
C ASP A 179 -27.49 4.84 -25.26
N PHE A 180 -27.81 3.89 -26.13
CA PHE A 180 -26.83 3.00 -26.77
C PHE A 180 -25.78 3.75 -27.63
N TYR A 181 -25.98 5.04 -27.90
CA TYR A 181 -25.01 5.91 -28.54
C TYR A 181 -24.26 6.82 -27.56
N THR A 182 -24.51 6.78 -26.26
CA THR A 182 -23.91 7.72 -25.31
C THR A 182 -22.44 7.44 -25.03
N ALA A 183 -22.01 6.18 -25.21
CA ALA A 183 -20.59 5.82 -25.21
C ALA A 183 -19.91 6.01 -26.59
N GLY A 184 -20.68 6.32 -27.63
CA GLY A 184 -20.18 6.67 -28.95
C GLY A 184 -20.21 8.19 -29.14
N ALA A 185 -19.27 8.74 -29.91
CA ALA A 185 -19.47 10.10 -30.39
C ALA A 185 -20.71 10.10 -31.31
N ARG A 186 -21.82 10.73 -30.87
CA ARG A 186 -23.00 10.95 -31.73
C ARG A 186 -22.68 11.80 -32.95
N TRP A 187 -21.58 12.54 -32.89
CA TRP A 187 -21.08 13.45 -33.89
C TRP A 187 -19.97 12.75 -34.67
N LYS A 188 -20.18 12.59 -35.99
CA LYS A 188 -19.19 11.95 -36.85
C LYS A 188 -18.12 12.94 -37.32
N ARG A 189 -18.42 14.24 -37.25
CA ARG A 189 -17.53 15.35 -37.57
C ARG A 189 -17.65 16.42 -36.47
N GLU A 190 -16.63 17.24 -36.33
CA GLU A 190 -16.57 18.33 -35.36
C GLU A 190 -17.71 19.34 -35.55
N ALA A 191 -18.08 19.62 -36.80
CA ALA A 191 -19.22 20.48 -37.13
C ALA A 191 -20.60 19.90 -36.75
N ASP A 192 -20.68 18.60 -36.40
CA ASP A 192 -21.93 17.99 -35.96
C ASP A 192 -22.15 18.17 -34.43
N ILE A 193 -21.13 18.66 -33.70
CA ILE A 193 -21.18 18.92 -32.26
C ILE A 193 -21.92 20.23 -32.01
N PRO A 194 -23.02 20.26 -31.24
CA PRO A 194 -23.71 21.51 -30.92
C PRO A 194 -22.80 22.51 -30.21
N ASP A 195 -22.85 23.78 -30.61
CA ASP A 195 -22.02 24.86 -30.04
C ASP A 195 -22.09 24.96 -28.52
N ARG A 196 -23.26 24.66 -27.94
CA ARG A 196 -23.48 24.63 -26.48
C ARG A 196 -22.66 23.57 -25.74
N VAL A 197 -22.13 22.57 -26.45
CA VAL A 197 -21.24 21.52 -25.93
C VAL A 197 -19.79 21.80 -26.36
N TYR A 198 -19.59 22.22 -27.61
CA TYR A 198 -18.25 22.44 -28.16
C TYR A 198 -17.56 23.69 -27.58
N SER A 199 -18.26 24.82 -27.46
CA SER A 199 -17.64 26.09 -27.02
C SER A 199 -17.12 26.02 -25.58
N PRO A 200 -17.90 25.51 -24.59
CA PRO A 200 -17.38 25.37 -23.23
C PRO A 200 -16.22 24.37 -23.13
N ALA A 201 -16.22 23.33 -23.97
CA ALA A 201 -15.12 22.38 -24.03
C ALA A 201 -13.84 23.06 -24.57
N MET A 202 -13.93 23.85 -25.64
CA MET A 202 -12.79 24.57 -26.20
C MET A 202 -12.24 25.65 -25.26
N GLU A 203 -13.11 26.37 -24.56
CA GLU A 203 -12.70 27.34 -23.53
C GLU A 203 -11.98 26.69 -22.36
N ALA A 204 -12.29 25.43 -22.02
CA ALA A 204 -11.63 24.70 -20.94
C ALA A 204 -10.24 24.15 -21.33
N VAL A 205 -9.89 24.12 -22.61
CA VAL A 205 -8.57 23.67 -23.11
C VAL A 205 -7.69 24.84 -23.61
N ALA A 206 -8.25 26.06 -23.69
CA ALA A 206 -7.53 27.29 -24.01
C ALA A 206 -6.92 27.94 -22.75
#